data_AF-A0A6V7KMN7-F1
#
_entry.id   AF-A0A6V7KMN7-F1
#
_cell.length_a   1.000
_cell.length_b   1.000
_cell.length_c   1.000
_cell.angle_alpha   90.00
_cell.angle_beta   90.00
_cell.angle_gamma   90.00
#
_symmetry.space_group_name_H-M   'P 1'
#
loop_
_entity.id
_entity.type
_entity.pdbx_description
1 polymer ?
#
loop_
_entity_poly.entity_id
_entity_poly.type
_entity_poly.pdbx_seq_one_letter_code
_entity_poly.pdbx_strand_id
1 'polypeptide(L)'
;MNFQNGGAKDGFDMNLGPAWQKGYTGKGVVVSILDDGIQTNHPDLALNYDHEASTDINGNDDDPMPRDNGDNKHGTRCAGEVAAVAFNQYCGVGVAYNASIG
;
A
#
# COMPACT_ATOMS: atom_id res chain seq x y z
N MET A 1 17.24 -4.16 10.87
CA MET A 1 17.80 -4.49 9.55
C MET A 1 18.43 -3.23 8.99
N ASN A 2 19.62 -3.34 8.39
CA ASN A 2 20.24 -2.23 7.67
C ASN A 2 19.43 -2.04 6.38
N PHE A 3 18.60 -1.01 6.31
CA PHE A 3 18.25 -0.42 5.02
C PHE A 3 19.57 -0.24 4.28
N GLN A 4 19.70 -0.81 3.08
CA GLN A 4 20.97 -0.76 2.35
C GLN A 4 21.42 0.70 2.33
N ASN A 5 22.58 0.98 2.94
CA ASN A 5 23.13 2.31 3.20
C ASN A 5 23.53 3.07 1.91
N GLY A 6 22.98 2.71 0.75
CA GLY A 6 23.27 3.36 -0.52
C GLY A 6 22.20 4.31 -1.02
N GLY A 7 20.95 4.18 -0.55
CA GLY A 7 19.82 4.83 -1.25
C GLY A 7 19.68 4.31 -2.69
N ALA A 8 18.88 4.97 -3.51
CA ALA A 8 18.92 4.75 -4.96
C ALA A 8 20.25 5.26 -5.54
N LYS A 9 20.58 4.85 -6.77
CA LYS A 9 21.79 5.30 -7.48
C LYS A 9 21.86 6.84 -7.43
N ASP A 10 23.03 7.35 -7.06
CA ASP A 10 23.32 8.79 -6.93
C ASP A 10 22.45 9.53 -5.88
N GLY A 11 21.77 8.80 -4.98
CA GLY A 11 20.92 9.35 -3.92
C GLY A 11 19.53 9.80 -4.38
N PHE A 12 19.08 9.37 -5.56
CA PHE A 12 17.78 9.74 -6.12
C PHE A 12 16.64 8.88 -5.56
N ASP A 13 16.36 9.02 -4.27
CA ASP A 13 15.25 8.38 -3.57
C ASP A 13 14.48 9.36 -2.66
N MET A 14 13.40 8.88 -2.06
CA MET A 14 12.53 9.68 -1.17
C MET A 14 13.10 9.87 0.25
N ASN A 15 14.29 9.34 0.55
CA ASN A 15 14.97 9.42 1.85
C ASN A 15 14.08 8.96 3.03
N LEU A 16 13.41 7.81 2.87
CA LEU A 16 12.50 7.26 3.88
C LEU A 16 13.21 6.61 5.07
N GLY A 17 14.45 6.14 4.86
CA GLY A 17 15.23 5.42 5.87
C GLY A 17 15.30 6.12 7.23
N PRO A 18 15.64 7.41 7.31
CA PRO A 18 15.64 8.16 8.58
C PRO A 18 14.27 8.24 9.27
N ALA A 19 13.17 8.30 8.53
CA ALA A 19 11.82 8.30 9.11
C ALA A 19 11.50 6.93 9.73
N TRP A 20 11.78 5.85 9.00
CA TRP A 20 11.60 4.48 9.48
C TRP A 20 12.51 4.17 10.68
N GLN A 21 13.75 4.64 10.71
CA GLN A 21 14.67 4.50 11.85
C GLN A 21 14.16 5.22 13.12
N LYS A 22 13.38 6.29 12.96
CA LYS A 22 12.70 6.99 14.06
C LYS A 22 11.37 6.33 14.45
N GLY A 23 10.97 5.25 13.78
CA GLY A 23 9.74 4.50 14.05
C GLY A 23 8.49 5.04 13.34
N TYR A 24 8.63 5.98 12.40
CA TYR A 24 7.49 6.51 11.64
C TYR A 24 7.22 5.62 10.42
N THR A 25 6.20 4.77 10.50
CA THR A 25 5.88 3.77 9.46
C THR A 25 4.44 3.87 8.96
N GLY A 26 3.71 4.92 9.34
CA GLY A 26 2.29 5.10 9.02
C GLY A 26 1.31 4.48 10.01
N LYS A 27 1.81 3.81 11.06
CA LYS A 27 0.95 3.18 12.08
C LYS A 27 -0.08 4.16 12.65
N GLY A 28 -1.36 3.79 12.58
CA GLY A 28 -2.49 4.58 13.07
C GLY A 28 -3.01 5.63 12.09
N VAL A 29 -2.45 5.70 10.87
CA VAL A 29 -2.97 6.49 9.76
C VAL A 29 -3.76 5.58 8.83
N VAL A 30 -4.88 6.09 8.32
CA VAL A 30 -5.72 5.43 7.31
C VAL A 30 -5.62 6.22 6.01
N VAL A 31 -5.39 5.53 4.89
CA VAL A 31 -5.32 6.12 3.55
C VAL A 31 -6.35 5.42 2.65
N SER A 32 -7.01 6.14 1.75
CA SER A 32 -7.95 5.58 0.78
C SER A 32 -7.50 5.94 -0.64
N ILE A 33 -7.54 4.97 -1.55
CA ILE A 33 -7.17 5.08 -2.96
C ILE A 33 -8.45 5.20 -3.81
N LEU A 34 -8.74 6.41 -4.27
CA LEU A 34 -9.88 6.70 -5.14
C LEU A 34 -9.57 6.32 -6.59
N ASP A 35 -9.81 5.05 -6.96
CA ASP A 35 -9.36 4.49 -8.24
C ASP A 35 -10.26 3.35 -8.77
N ASP A 36 -9.70 2.41 -9.53
CA ASP A 36 -10.38 1.28 -10.19
C ASP A 36 -10.62 0.03 -9.31
N GLY A 37 -10.40 0.16 -8.00
CA GLY A 37 -10.57 -0.88 -7.00
C GLY A 37 -9.24 -1.36 -6.38
N ILE A 38 -9.36 -2.07 -5.26
CA ILE A 38 -8.22 -2.62 -4.51
C ILE A 38 -8.42 -4.12 -4.33
N GLN A 39 -7.41 -4.91 -4.70
CA GLN A 39 -7.41 -6.34 -4.48
C GLN A 39 -7.20 -6.62 -2.98
N THR A 40 -8.29 -6.65 -2.21
CA THR A 40 -8.31 -6.75 -0.74
C THR A 40 -7.59 -8.00 -0.21
N ASN A 41 -7.55 -9.07 -1.01
CA ASN A 41 -6.89 -10.33 -0.68
C ASN A 41 -5.46 -10.47 -1.23
N HIS A 42 -4.87 -9.41 -1.81
CA HIS A 42 -3.49 -9.46 -2.27
C HIS A 42 -2.55 -9.71 -1.07
N PRO A 43 -1.60 -10.65 -1.13
CA PRO A 43 -0.78 -11.05 0.02
C PRO A 43 0.06 -9.90 0.60
N ASP A 44 0.32 -8.88 -0.22
CA ASP A 44 1.06 -7.68 0.18
C ASP A 44 0.17 -6.53 0.69
N LEU A 45 -1.16 -6.67 0.67
CA LEU A 45 -2.11 -5.65 1.12
C LEU A 45 -3.05 -6.16 2.23
N ALA A 46 -3.36 -7.46 2.24
CA ALA A 46 -4.41 -8.03 3.08
C ALA A 46 -4.26 -7.76 4.59
N LEU A 47 -3.03 -7.61 5.10
CA LEU A 47 -2.81 -7.29 6.53
C LEU A 47 -3.01 -5.81 6.87
N ASN A 48 -2.92 -4.94 5.87
CA ASN A 48 -3.12 -3.49 6.01
C ASN A 48 -4.47 -3.03 5.46
N TYR A 49 -5.24 -3.89 4.78
CA TYR A 49 -6.54 -3.55 4.24
C TYR A 49 -7.53 -3.13 5.34
N ASP A 50 -8.25 -2.04 5.10
CA ASP A 50 -9.26 -1.49 5.99
C ASP A 50 -10.57 -1.24 5.26
N HIS A 51 -11.57 -2.08 5.53
CA HIS A 51 -12.89 -1.96 4.93
C HIS A 51 -13.62 -0.65 5.27
N GLU A 52 -13.32 0.01 6.39
CA GLU A 52 -13.95 1.31 6.71
C GLU A 52 -13.40 2.44 5.83
N ALA A 53 -12.28 2.19 5.14
CA ALA A 53 -11.63 3.11 4.20
C ALA A 53 -11.98 2.83 2.73
N SER A 54 -12.89 1.89 2.46
CA SER A 54 -13.21 1.43 1.11
C SER A 54 -14.71 1.46 0.81
N THR A 55 -15.05 1.67 -0.45
CA THR A 55 -16.41 1.53 -0.99
C THR A 55 -16.34 1.40 -2.52
N ASP A 56 -17.15 0.54 -3.13
CA ASP A 56 -17.35 0.53 -4.59
C ASP A 56 -18.53 1.43 -4.96
N ILE A 57 -18.23 2.67 -5.32
CA ILE A 57 -19.22 3.64 -5.78
C ILE A 57 -19.81 3.24 -7.15
N ASN A 58 -19.07 2.48 -7.97
CA ASN A 58 -19.55 2.01 -9.28
C ASN A 58 -20.51 0.82 -9.17
N GLY A 59 -20.28 -0.05 -8.18
CA GLY A 59 -21.14 -1.18 -7.80
C GLY A 59 -22.28 -0.81 -6.85
N ASN A 60 -22.13 0.32 -6.14
CA ASN A 60 -23.00 0.76 -5.05
C ASN A 60 -23.05 -0.29 -3.91
N ASP A 61 -21.87 -0.75 -3.49
CA ASP A 61 -21.65 -1.65 -2.36
C ASP A 61 -20.30 -1.35 -1.67
N ASP A 62 -19.98 -2.09 -0.60
CA ASP A 62 -18.79 -1.87 0.22
C ASP A 62 -17.60 -2.79 -0.18
N ASP A 63 -17.70 -3.54 -1.29
CA ASP A 63 -16.65 -4.44 -1.77
C ASP A 63 -15.84 -3.81 -2.91
N PRO A 64 -14.65 -3.23 -2.64
CA PRO A 64 -13.86 -2.55 -3.65
C PRO A 64 -13.06 -3.52 -4.55
N MET A 65 -13.34 -4.83 -4.50
CA MET A 65 -12.61 -5.83 -5.28
C MET A 65 -12.67 -5.51 -6.78
N PRO A 66 -11.52 -5.33 -7.46
CA PRO A 66 -11.51 -4.94 -8.86
C PRO A 66 -12.13 -6.03 -9.72
N ARG A 67 -12.95 -5.63 -10.69
CA ARG A 67 -13.53 -6.57 -11.67
C ARG A 67 -12.42 -7.06 -12.60
N ASP A 68 -12.31 -8.37 -12.77
CA ASP A 68 -11.31 -9.00 -13.65
C ASP A 68 -11.66 -8.83 -15.14
N ASN A 69 -11.46 -7.61 -15.65
CA ASN A 69 -11.71 -7.21 -17.04
C ASN A 69 -10.42 -6.84 -17.80
N GLY A 70 -9.25 -7.02 -17.18
CA GLY A 70 -7.93 -6.70 -17.72
C GLY A 70 -7.42 -5.26 -17.47
N ASP A 71 -8.32 -4.35 -17.09
CA ASP A 71 -8.00 -2.92 -16.93
C ASP A 71 -7.95 -2.47 -15.47
N ASN A 72 -8.77 -3.05 -14.58
CA ASN A 72 -8.87 -2.67 -13.16
C ASN A 72 -7.69 -3.20 -12.32
N LYS A 73 -6.53 -2.55 -12.43
CA LYS A 73 -5.29 -2.93 -11.75
C LYS A 73 -4.54 -1.74 -11.15
N HIS A 74 -5.00 -0.53 -11.44
CA HIS A 74 -4.30 0.70 -11.11
C HIS A 74 -4.37 1.00 -9.61
N GLY A 75 -5.57 0.93 -9.00
CA GLY A 75 -5.78 1.13 -7.57
C GLY A 75 -4.98 0.16 -6.70
N THR A 76 -4.93 -1.13 -7.07
CA THR A 76 -4.12 -2.13 -6.36
C THR A 76 -2.62 -1.80 -6.41
N ARG A 77 -2.11 -1.26 -7.51
CA ARG A 77 -0.70 -0.83 -7.63
C ARG A 77 -0.43 0.39 -6.76
N CYS A 78 -1.29 1.40 -6.83
CA CYS A 78 -1.18 2.60 -6.01
C CYS A 78 -1.26 2.28 -4.51
N ALA A 79 -2.15 1.37 -4.10
CA ALA A 79 -2.23 0.89 -2.72
C ALA A 79 -0.91 0.23 -2.27
N GLY A 80 -0.28 -0.55 -3.14
CA GLY A 80 1.03 -1.16 -2.89
C GLY A 80 2.12 -0.12 -2.64
N GLU A 81 2.17 0.95 -3.43
CA GLU A 81 3.15 2.04 -3.23
C GLU A 81 3.01 2.69 -1.84
N VAL A 82 1.78 2.84 -1.35
CA VAL A 82 1.51 3.44 -0.05
C VAL A 82 1.77 2.47 1.09
N ALA A 83 1.16 1.29 1.07
CA ALA A 83 0.98 0.45 2.25
C ALA A 83 1.24 -1.05 2.00
N ALA A 84 2.01 -1.42 0.98
CA ALA A 84 2.50 -2.80 0.87
C ALA A 84 3.20 -3.25 2.17
N VAL A 85 2.86 -4.45 2.64
CA VAL A 85 3.27 -4.99 3.94
C VAL A 85 4.76 -5.29 3.93
N ALA A 86 5.51 -4.68 4.85
CA ALA A 86 6.93 -4.96 4.95
C ALA A 86 7.23 -6.34 5.56
N PHE A 87 8.31 -6.97 5.08
CA PHE A 87 8.92 -8.17 5.66
C PHE A 87 8.06 -9.46 5.63
N ASN A 88 7.12 -9.55 4.68
CA ASN A 88 6.23 -10.72 4.50
C ASN A 88 6.69 -11.72 3.41
N GLN A 89 7.84 -11.49 2.76
CA GLN A 89 8.38 -12.26 1.63
C GLN A 89 7.62 -12.13 0.30
N TYR A 90 6.66 -11.21 0.21
CA TYR A 90 5.97 -10.87 -1.03
C TYR A 90 6.46 -9.52 -1.56
N CYS A 91 6.54 -9.41 -2.89
CA CYS A 91 6.83 -8.17 -3.63
C CYS A 91 7.83 -7.20 -2.96
N GLY A 92 7.36 -6.03 -2.51
CA GLY A 92 8.16 -4.89 -2.07
C GLY A 92 7.74 -4.38 -0.70
N VAL A 93 7.81 -3.07 -0.48
CA VAL A 93 7.33 -2.42 0.75
C VAL A 93 6.69 -1.08 0.42
N GLY A 94 5.60 -0.74 1.11
CA GLY A 94 4.97 0.57 1.01
C GLY A 94 5.78 1.64 1.73
N VAL A 95 5.61 2.90 1.32
CA VAL A 95 6.18 4.05 2.03
C VAL A 95 5.77 4.06 3.51
N ALA A 96 4.50 3.75 3.75
CA ALA A 96 3.83 3.71 5.04
C ALA A 96 3.32 2.28 5.31
N TYR A 97 4.22 1.30 5.33
CA TYR A 97 3.92 -0.14 5.43
C TYR A 97 3.18 -0.62 6.70
N ASN A 98 2.86 0.26 7.65
CA ASN A 98 1.97 -0.01 8.79
C ASN A 98 0.71 0.87 8.81
N ALA A 99 0.45 1.66 7.77
CA ALA A 99 -0.82 2.35 7.61
C ALA A 99 -1.93 1.36 7.23
N SER A 100 -3.16 1.70 7.58
CA SER A 100 -4.35 1.08 7.00
C SER A 100 -4.58 1.64 5.59
N ILE A 101 -5.01 0.79 4.67
CA ILE A 101 -5.26 1.15 3.26
C ILE A 101 -6.61 0.65 2.79
N GLY A 102 -7.34 1.50 2.07
CA GLY A 102 -8.62 1.18 1.45
C GLY A 102 -8.75 1.69 0.03
#